data_AF-A0A2K4WRP2-F1
#
_entry.id   AF-A0A2K4WRP2-F1
#
_cell.length_a   1.000
_cell.length_b   1.000
_cell.length_c   1.000
_cell.angle_alpha   90.00
_cell.angle_beta   90.00
_cell.angle_gamma   90.00
#
_symmetry.space_group_name_H-M   'P 1'
#
loop_
_entity.id
_entity.type
_entity.pdbx_description
1 polymer ?
#
loop_
_entity_poly.entity_id
_entity_poly.type
_entity_poly.pdbx_seq_one_letter_code
_entity_poly.pdbx_strand_id
1 'polypeptide(L)'
;MPAKVGTTVLALIGLFNIFGTYTAGWLGGRMSKPRLLTALYLLRAVVIVLFLWIPLSQTTAYLFGVAMGLLWLSTVPLTNGTVATLFGVRNLSMLGGIVFLFHQLGAFLGGWLGGLVYDRTGNYDLVWQVSILLSLLAAALNWPVRERPVARLQAQGSLA
;
A
#
# COMPACT_ATOMS: atom_id res chain seq x y z
N MET A 1 -24.80 4.30 -10.86
CA MET A 1 -24.04 3.71 -12.00
C MET A 1 -24.39 2.23 -12.13
N PRO A 2 -24.26 1.62 -13.31
CA PRO A 2 -24.50 0.17 -13.48
C PRO A 2 -23.52 -0.67 -12.65
N ALA A 3 -23.98 -1.78 -12.08
CA ALA A 3 -23.15 -2.69 -11.27
C ALA A 3 -21.91 -3.21 -12.03
N LYS A 4 -22.02 -3.36 -13.36
CA LYS A 4 -20.91 -3.77 -14.25
C LYS A 4 -19.70 -2.83 -14.19
N VAL A 5 -19.90 -1.55 -13.87
CA VAL A 5 -18.79 -0.60 -13.73
C VAL A 5 -17.92 -1.00 -12.54
N GLY A 6 -18.52 -1.33 -11.40
CA GLY A 6 -17.80 -1.76 -10.20
C GLY A 6 -17.01 -3.06 -10.41
N THR A 7 -17.61 -4.06 -11.06
CA THR A 7 -16.90 -5.32 -11.38
C THR A 7 -15.75 -5.09 -12.36
N THR A 8 -15.92 -4.18 -13.32
CA THR A 8 -14.86 -3.80 -14.26
C THR A 8 -13.71 -3.06 -13.54
N VAL A 9 -14.02 -2.18 -12.58
CA VAL A 9 -13.00 -1.51 -11.75
C VAL A 9 -12.18 -2.55 -10.97
N LEU A 10 -12.82 -3.53 -10.34
CA LEU A 10 -12.12 -4.61 -9.64
C LEU A 10 -11.24 -5.44 -10.59
N ALA A 11 -11.71 -5.72 -11.80
CA ALA A 11 -10.92 -6.42 -12.81
C ALA A 11 -9.69 -5.61 -13.25
N LEU A 12 -9.85 -4.30 -13.45
CA LEU A 12 -8.74 -3.39 -13.78
C LEU A 12 -7.72 -3.33 -12.64
N ILE A 13 -8.17 -3.24 -11.38
CA ILE A 13 -7.29 -3.30 -10.21
C ILE A 13 -6.47 -4.60 -10.23
N GLY A 14 -7.13 -5.75 -10.44
CA GLY A 14 -6.47 -7.06 -10.51
C GLY A 14 -5.42 -7.15 -11.62
N LEU A 15 -5.76 -6.68 -12.83
CA LEU A 15 -4.85 -6.69 -13.97
C LEU A 15 -3.63 -5.78 -13.75
N PHE A 16 -3.86 -4.53 -13.35
CA PHE A 16 -2.79 -3.54 -13.21
C PHE A 16 -1.89 -3.78 -11.99
N ASN A 17 -2.39 -4.51 -10.97
CA ASN A 17 -1.57 -5.00 -9.86
C ASN A 17 -0.38 -5.85 -10.30
N ILE A 18 -0.50 -6.60 -11.39
CA ILE A 18 0.60 -7.41 -11.93
C ILE A 18 1.77 -6.50 -12.30
N PHE A 19 1.49 -5.46 -13.08
CA PHE A 19 2.49 -4.49 -13.53
C PHE A 19 3.05 -3.69 -12.35
N GLY A 20 2.18 -3.17 -11.48
CA GLY A 20 2.61 -2.41 -10.31
C GLY A 20 3.56 -3.20 -9.40
N THR A 21 3.18 -4.43 -9.06
CA THR A 21 3.97 -5.32 -8.19
C THR A 21 5.30 -5.68 -8.82
N TYR A 22 5.30 -6.06 -10.11
CA TYR A 22 6.53 -6.39 -10.82
C TYR A 22 7.49 -5.19 -10.90
N THR A 23 6.98 -4.03 -11.32
CA THR A 23 7.79 -2.81 -11.44
C THR A 23 8.34 -2.38 -10.08
N ALA A 24 7.55 -2.45 -9.02
CA ALA A 24 8.01 -2.11 -7.67
C ALA A 24 9.10 -3.08 -7.18
N GLY A 25 8.95 -4.39 -7.41
CA GLY A 25 9.99 -5.38 -7.09
C GLY A 25 11.30 -5.12 -7.85
N TRP A 26 11.19 -4.84 -9.16
CA TRP A 26 12.34 -4.50 -10.00
C TRP A 26 13.03 -3.21 -9.56
N LEU A 27 12.27 -2.16 -9.24
CA LEU A 27 12.81 -0.89 -8.71
C LEU A 27 13.44 -1.07 -7.32
N GLY A 28 12.84 -1.89 -6.45
CA GLY A 28 13.33 -2.14 -5.09
C GLY A 28 14.68 -2.85 -5.02
N GLY A 29 15.11 -3.50 -6.11
CA GLY A 29 16.46 -4.03 -6.27
C GLY A 29 17.52 -3.01 -6.66
N ARG A 30 17.13 -1.80 -7.10
CA ARG A 30 18.03 -0.75 -7.60
C ARG A 30 17.96 0.56 -6.82
N MET A 31 16.83 0.81 -6.18
CA MET A 31 16.53 2.04 -5.46
C MET A 31 16.14 1.72 -4.01
N SER A 32 16.10 2.76 -3.18
CA SER A 32 15.76 2.59 -1.78
C SER A 32 14.28 2.22 -1.59
N LYS A 33 14.00 1.06 -0.97
CA LYS A 33 12.63 0.54 -0.80
C LYS A 33 11.77 1.43 0.08
N PRO A 34 12.23 1.98 1.24
CA PRO A 34 11.43 2.93 2.00
C PRO A 34 11.10 4.22 1.25
N ARG A 35 12.02 4.70 0.39
CA ARG A 35 11.72 5.87 -0.47
C ARG A 35 10.66 5.53 -1.52
N LEU A 36 10.74 4.36 -2.14
CA LEU A 36 9.72 3.87 -3.06
C LEU A 36 8.36 3.68 -2.36
N LEU A 37 8.35 3.10 -1.15
CA LEU A 37 7.14 2.99 -0.31
C LEU A 37 6.56 4.36 0.00
N THR A 38 7.39 5.33 0.37
CA THR A 38 6.95 6.71 0.60
C THR A 38 6.29 7.28 -0.64
N ALA A 39 6.92 7.15 -1.81
CA ALA A 39 6.37 7.63 -3.07
C ALA A 39 5.03 6.95 -3.42
N LEU A 40 4.92 5.63 -3.25
CA LEU A 40 3.67 4.88 -3.48
C LEU A 40 2.53 5.36 -2.59
N TYR A 41 2.79 5.58 -1.29
CA TYR A 41 1.77 6.05 -0.37
C TYR A 41 1.35 7.51 -0.64
N LEU A 42 2.29 8.38 -1.01
CA LEU A 42 1.96 9.75 -1.45
C LEU A 42 1.14 9.74 -2.74
N LEU A 43 1.55 8.97 -3.76
CA LEU A 43 0.78 8.83 -5.00
C LEU A 43 -0.62 8.30 -4.72
N ARG A 44 -0.76 7.34 -3.81
CA ARG A 44 -2.07 6.79 -3.43
C ARG A 44 -2.98 7.85 -2.82
N ALA A 45 -2.46 8.67 -1.91
CA ALA A 45 -3.21 9.80 -1.36
C ALA A 45 -3.65 10.77 -2.46
N VAL A 46 -2.76 11.14 -3.38
CA VAL A 46 -3.07 12.02 -4.52
C VAL A 46 -4.14 11.42 -5.43
N VAL A 47 -4.02 10.14 -5.79
CA VAL A 47 -5.02 9.44 -6.63
C VAL A 47 -6.40 9.43 -5.98
N ILE A 48 -6.47 9.17 -4.67
CA ILE A 48 -7.73 9.20 -3.93
C ILE A 48 -8.33 10.61 -3.91
N VAL A 49 -7.52 11.64 -3.59
CA VAL A 49 -7.98 13.03 -3.59
C VAL A 49 -8.51 13.46 -4.96
N LEU A 50 -7.75 13.14 -6.03
CA LEU A 50 -8.17 13.46 -7.39
C LEU A 50 -9.47 12.74 -7.77
N PHE A 51 -9.64 11.49 -7.37
CA PHE A 51 -10.88 10.75 -7.64
C PHE A 51 -12.11 11.35 -6.95
N LEU A 52 -11.94 11.89 -5.74
CA LEU A 52 -13.03 12.57 -5.02
C LEU A 52 -13.34 13.96 -5.58
N TRP A 53 -12.33 14.65 -6.12
CA TRP A 53 -12.48 16.00 -6.64
C TRP A 53 -13.01 16.04 -8.08
N ILE A 54 -12.66 15.04 -8.88
CA ILE A 54 -13.13 14.92 -10.26
C ILE A 54 -14.54 14.31 -10.26
N PRO A 55 -15.49 14.84 -11.07
CA PRO A 55 -16.83 14.27 -11.16
C PRO A 55 -16.84 12.77 -11.44
N LEU A 56 -17.69 12.06 -10.69
CA LEU A 56 -17.82 10.61 -10.82
C LEU A 56 -18.45 10.24 -12.17
N SER A 57 -17.68 9.55 -13.00
CA SER A 57 -18.07 9.02 -14.31
C SER A 57 -17.51 7.61 -14.49
N GLN A 58 -17.98 6.87 -15.49
CA GLN A 58 -17.43 5.55 -15.79
C GLN A 58 -15.92 5.62 -16.10
N THR A 59 -15.51 6.65 -16.84
CA THR A 59 -14.12 6.88 -17.20
C THR A 59 -13.27 7.14 -15.96
N THR A 60 -13.73 8.01 -15.05
CA THR A 60 -12.96 8.35 -13.84
C THR A 60 -12.89 7.16 -12.87
N ALA A 61 -13.94 6.35 -12.78
CA ALA A 61 -13.91 5.09 -12.03
C ALA A 61 -12.89 4.08 -12.61
N TYR A 62 -12.83 3.93 -13.93
CA TYR A 62 -11.87 3.02 -14.58
C TYR A 62 -10.43 3.50 -14.42
N LEU A 63 -10.17 4.80 -14.63
CA LEU A 63 -8.85 5.38 -14.41
C LEU A 63 -8.40 5.22 -12.95
N PHE A 64 -9.31 5.41 -12.00
CA PHE A 64 -9.04 5.13 -10.60
C PHE A 64 -8.69 3.66 -10.36
N GLY A 65 -9.44 2.72 -10.96
CA GLY A 65 -9.14 1.29 -10.88
C GLY A 65 -7.75 0.94 -11.42
N VAL A 66 -7.36 1.51 -12.57
CA VAL A 66 -6.02 1.34 -13.16
C VAL A 66 -4.93 1.91 -12.23
N ALA A 67 -5.10 3.15 -11.78
CA ALA A 67 -4.13 3.82 -10.91
C ALA A 67 -3.96 3.09 -9.57
N MET A 68 -5.07 2.69 -8.94
CA MET A 68 -5.03 1.89 -7.72
C MET A 68 -4.43 0.51 -7.97
N GLY A 69 -4.71 -0.14 -9.10
CA GLY A 69 -4.05 -1.38 -9.49
C GLY A 69 -2.52 -1.23 -9.55
N LEU A 70 -2.01 -0.15 -10.14
CA LEU A 70 -0.56 0.10 -10.16
C LEU A 70 0.06 0.38 -8.78
N LEU A 71 -0.74 0.82 -7.81
CA LEU A 71 -0.23 1.28 -6.50
C LEU A 71 -0.50 0.29 -5.37
N TRP A 72 -1.52 -0.57 -5.47
CA TRP A 72 -2.05 -1.32 -4.34
C TRP A 72 -1.07 -2.37 -3.84
N LEU A 73 -0.79 -3.41 -4.63
CA LEU A 73 0.10 -4.51 -4.21
C LEU A 73 1.59 -4.22 -4.41
N SER A 74 1.93 -3.12 -5.06
CA SER A 74 3.30 -2.61 -5.25
C SER A 74 4.08 -2.45 -3.94
N THR A 75 3.40 -2.27 -2.81
CA THR A 75 4.02 -2.17 -1.49
C THR A 75 4.51 -3.52 -0.94
N VAL A 76 3.99 -4.65 -1.43
CA VAL A 76 4.33 -6.00 -0.93
C VAL A 76 5.81 -6.36 -1.13
N PRO A 77 6.36 -6.34 -2.37
CA PRO A 77 7.77 -6.68 -2.57
C PRO A 77 8.72 -5.70 -1.88
N LEU A 78 8.34 -4.41 -1.78
CA LEU A 78 9.15 -3.39 -1.13
C LEU A 78 9.17 -3.55 0.40
N THR A 79 8.02 -3.84 1.01
CA THR A 79 7.93 -4.12 2.45
C THR A 79 8.73 -5.37 2.81
N ASN A 80 8.51 -6.46 2.08
CA ASN A 80 9.24 -7.72 2.31
C ASN A 80 10.75 -7.54 2.11
N GLY A 81 11.15 -6.83 1.05
CA GLY A 81 12.55 -6.51 0.81
C GLY A 81 13.17 -5.62 1.90
N THR A 82 12.41 -4.65 2.43
CA THR A 82 12.86 -3.80 3.54
C THR A 82 13.08 -4.62 4.80
N VAL A 83 12.13 -5.48 5.17
CA VAL A 83 12.27 -6.40 6.31
C VAL A 83 13.48 -7.31 6.14
N ALA A 84 13.68 -7.89 4.96
CA ALA A 84 14.81 -8.75 4.67
C ALA A 84 16.15 -8.00 4.78
N THR A 85 16.24 -6.75 4.31
CA THR A 85 17.45 -5.93 4.44
C THR A 85 17.74 -5.53 5.89
N LEU A 86 16.72 -5.20 6.68
CA LEU A 86 16.90 -4.76 8.08
C LEU A 86 17.24 -5.92 9.02
N PHE A 87 16.53 -7.05 8.89
CA PHE A 87 16.56 -8.14 9.87
C PHE A 87 17.19 -9.44 9.35
N GLY A 88 17.61 -9.48 8.09
CA GLY A 88 18.12 -10.67 7.42
C GLY A 88 17.01 -11.68 7.09
N VAL A 89 17.39 -12.76 6.42
CA VAL A 89 16.44 -13.76 5.92
C VAL A 89 16.10 -14.87 6.90
N ARG A 90 16.90 -15.05 7.97
CA ARG A 90 16.76 -16.16 8.94
C ARG A 90 15.38 -16.24 9.57
N ASN A 91 14.80 -15.09 9.93
CA ASN A 91 13.49 -15.00 10.58
C ASN A 91 12.45 -14.33 9.66
N LEU A 92 12.68 -14.31 8.35
CA LEU A 92 11.84 -13.55 7.41
C LEU A 92 10.39 -14.03 7.41
N SER A 93 10.14 -15.33 7.51
CA SER A 93 8.78 -15.89 7.56
C SER A 93 8.02 -15.43 8.81
N MET A 94 8.68 -15.40 9.97
CA MET A 94 8.08 -14.94 11.22
C MET A 94 7.77 -13.44 11.17
N LEU A 95 8.75 -12.63 10.74
CA LEU A 95 8.57 -11.18 10.62
C LEU A 95 7.52 -10.82 9.56
N GLY A 96 7.53 -11.53 8.42
CA GLY A 96 6.50 -11.43 7.39
C GLY A 96 5.11 -11.80 7.91
N GLY A 97 5.02 -12.83 8.75
CA GLY A 97 3.78 -13.21 9.45
C GLY A 97 3.26 -12.11 10.37
N ILE A 98 4.14 -11.44 11.13
CA ILE A 98 3.77 -10.29 11.98
C ILE A 98 3.27 -9.12 11.11
N VAL A 99 3.97 -8.79 10.02
CA VAL A 99 3.53 -7.75 9.08
C VAL A 99 2.16 -8.09 8.50
N PHE A 100 1.95 -9.35 8.11
CA PHE A 100 0.68 -9.81 7.57
C PHE A 100 -0.44 -9.75 8.60
N LEU A 101 -0.19 -10.10 9.87
CA LEU A 101 -1.17 -9.97 10.95
C LEU A 101 -1.68 -8.52 11.07
N PHE A 102 -0.78 -7.54 11.13
CA PHE A 102 -1.18 -6.12 11.18
C PHE A 102 -1.91 -5.67 9.91
N HIS A 103 -1.52 -6.20 8.74
CA HIS A 103 -2.27 -5.99 7.51
C HIS A 103 -3.70 -6.52 7.61
N GLN A 104 -3.91 -7.73 8.15
CA GLN A 104 -5.24 -8.32 8.31
C GLN A 104 -6.10 -7.56 9.33
N LEU A 105 -5.52 -7.06 10.41
CA LEU A 105 -6.21 -6.17 11.35
C LEU A 105 -6.67 -4.89 10.63
N GLY A 106 -5.80 -4.28 9.83
CA GLY A 106 -6.15 -3.12 9.00
C GLY A 106 -7.26 -3.43 7.99
N ALA A 107 -7.19 -4.58 7.31
CA ALA A 107 -8.20 -5.00 6.33
C ALA A 107 -9.57 -5.23 6.99
N PHE A 108 -9.59 -5.87 8.16
CA PHE A 108 -10.79 -6.06 8.97
C PHE A 108 -11.38 -4.71 9.39
N LEU A 109 -10.57 -3.85 10.04
CA LEU A 109 -11.02 -2.55 10.51
C LEU A 109 -11.49 -1.65 9.37
N GLY A 110 -10.80 -1.66 8.23
CA GLY A 110 -11.18 -0.86 7.06
C GLY A 110 -12.55 -1.26 6.50
N GLY A 111 -12.80 -2.56 6.32
CA GLY A 111 -14.10 -3.05 5.85
C GLY A 111 -15.22 -2.85 6.88
N TRP A 112 -14.97 -3.21 8.14
CA TRP A 112 -15.97 -3.11 9.21
C TRP A 112 -16.33 -1.67 9.55
N LEU A 113 -15.35 -0.79 9.77
CA LEU A 113 -15.61 0.64 10.01
C LEU A 113 -16.23 1.30 8.77
N GLY A 114 -15.86 0.87 7.56
CA GLY A 114 -16.45 1.36 6.33
C GLY A 114 -17.96 1.11 6.24
N GLY A 115 -18.38 -0.13 6.52
CA GLY A 115 -19.80 -0.49 6.60
C GLY A 115 -20.52 0.27 7.73
N LEU A 116 -19.92 0.30 8.91
CA LEU A 116 -20.47 0.97 10.08
C LEU A 116 -20.68 2.48 9.88
N VAL A 117 -19.75 3.16 9.20
CA VAL A 117 -19.86 4.58 8.86
C VAL A 117 -20.98 4.80 7.86
N TYR A 118 -21.07 3.96 6.83
CA TYR A 118 -22.13 4.05 5.84
C TYR A 118 -23.51 3.82 6.45
N ASP A 119 -23.67 2.80 7.29
CA ASP A 119 -24.94 2.49 7.96
C ASP A 119 -25.44 3.65 8.83
N ARG A 120 -24.54 4.46 9.39
CA ARG A 120 -24.88 5.60 10.25
C ARG A 120 -25.04 6.93 9.52
N THR A 121 -24.31 7.14 8.44
CA THR A 121 -24.20 8.46 7.77
C THR A 121 -24.78 8.48 6.36
N GLY A 122 -25.00 7.32 5.76
CA GLY A 122 -25.43 7.15 4.38
C GLY A 122 -24.36 7.48 3.33
N ASN A 123 -23.11 7.73 3.73
CA ASN A 123 -22.02 8.07 2.81
C ASN A 123 -20.66 7.50 3.25
N TYR A 124 -19.64 7.67 2.40
CA TYR A 124 -18.28 7.16 2.62
C TYR A 124 -17.24 8.27 2.84
N ASP A 125 -17.65 9.53 3.02
CA ASP A 125 -16.72 10.67 3.01
C ASP A 125 -15.66 10.55 4.10
N LEU A 126 -16.07 10.16 5.31
CA LEU A 126 -15.15 9.93 6.41
C LEU A 126 -14.17 8.77 6.11
N VAL A 127 -14.63 7.71 5.45
CA VAL A 127 -13.79 6.55 5.06
C VAL A 127 -12.70 6.99 4.09
N TRP A 128 -13.05 7.84 3.14
CA TRP A 128 -12.11 8.43 2.18
C TRP A 128 -11.08 9.34 2.87
N GLN A 129 -11.52 10.23 3.76
CA GLN A 129 -10.63 11.11 4.51
C GLN A 129 -9.62 10.33 5.37
N VAL A 130 -10.09 9.30 6.08
CA VAL A 130 -9.24 8.40 6.87
C VAL A 130 -8.25 7.66 5.97
N SER A 131 -8.68 7.19 4.80
CA SER A 131 -7.81 6.50 3.83
C SER A 131 -6.67 7.40 3.31
N ILE A 132 -6.97 8.68 3.05
CA ILE A 132 -5.97 9.69 2.68
C ILE A 132 -5.00 9.91 3.84
N LEU A 133 -5.51 10.15 5.05
CA LEU A 133 -4.69 10.40 6.24
C LEU A 133 -3.75 9.23 6.54
N LEU A 134 -4.26 7.98 6.49
CA LEU A 134 -3.44 6.78 6.70
C LEU A 134 -2.37 6.62 5.63
N SER A 135 -2.67 6.99 4.37
CA SER A 135 -1.66 6.99 3.30
C SER A 135 -0.56 8.02 3.57
N LEU A 136 -0.90 9.23 4.00
CA LEU A 136 0.08 10.26 4.37
C LEU A 136 0.92 9.84 5.59
N LEU A 137 0.29 9.25 6.61
CA LEU A 137 0.98 8.72 7.79
C LEU A 137 1.94 7.58 7.39
N ALA A 138 1.51 6.66 6.54
CA ALA A 138 2.36 5.58 6.04
C ALA A 138 3.57 6.12 5.28
N ALA A 139 3.38 7.16 4.46
CA ALA A 139 4.50 7.85 3.80
C ALA A 139 5.46 8.47 4.83
N ALA A 140 4.95 9.21 5.81
CA ALA A 140 5.74 9.84 6.86
C ALA A 140 6.52 8.82 7.70
N LEU A 141 5.93 7.67 8.00
CA LEU A 141 6.58 6.59 8.77
C LEU A 141 7.65 5.84 7.97
N ASN A 142 7.49 5.73 6.65
CA ASN A 142 8.50 5.07 5.79
C ASN A 142 9.69 5.98 5.48
N TRP A 143 9.48 7.30 5.39
CA TRP A 143 10.52 8.26 5.04
C TRP A 143 11.81 8.17 5.89
N PRO A 144 11.76 8.08 7.24
CA PRO A 144 12.98 8.03 8.05
C PRO A 144 13.64 6.65 8.09
N VAL A 145 13.02 5.60 7.53
CA VAL A 145 13.56 4.23 7.57
C VAL A 145 14.82 4.16 6.72
N ARG A 146 15.93 3.80 7.36
CA ARG A 146 17.22 3.58 6.69
C ARG A 146 17.39 2.10 6.41
N GLU A 147 17.59 1.73 5.15
CA GLU A 147 17.89 0.34 4.73
C GLU A 147 19.31 -0.07 5.12
N ARG A 148 19.54 -0.20 6.42
CA ARG A 148 20.78 -0.73 6.98
C ARG A 148 20.41 -1.88 7.91
N PRO A 149 21.14 -3.01 7.87
CA PRO A 149 20.92 -4.09 8.82
C PRO A 149 20.92 -3.55 10.25
N VAL A 150 20.11 -4.12 11.14
CA VAL A 150 20.10 -3.72 12.56
C VAL A 150 21.48 -3.92 13.20
N ALA A 151 21.81 -3.12 14.22
CA ALA A 151 23.14 -3.07 14.85
C ALA A 151 23.71 -4.45 15.23
N ARG A 152 22.86 -5.36 15.72
CA ARG A 152 23.24 -6.74 16.04
C ARG A 152 23.82 -7.51 14.84
N LEU A 153 23.23 -7.35 13.65
CA LEU A 153 23.72 -8.01 12.43
C LEU A 153 24.99 -7.34 11.89
N GLN A 154 25.11 -6.02 12.06
CA GLN A 154 26.34 -5.29 11.71
C GLN A 154 27.51 -5.76 12.57
N ALA A 155 27.31 -5.92 13.89
CA ALA A 155 28.33 -6.40 14.81
C ALA A 155 28.77 -7.86 14.55
N GLN A 156 27.85 -8.71 14.07
CA GLN A 156 28.17 -10.08 13.66
C GLN A 156 29.01 -10.12 12.37
N GLY A 157 28.76 -9.23 11.42
CA GLY A 157 29.53 -9.13 10.19
C GLY A 157 30.93 -8.53 10.37
N SER A 158 31.17 -7.73 11.41
CA SER A 158 32.50 -7.17 11.71
C SER A 158 33.45 -8.13 12.44
N LEU A 159 32.93 -9.27 12.92
CA LEU A 159 33.71 -10.30 13.63
C LEU A 159 34.08 -11.48 12.72
N ALA A 160 33.67 -11.45 11.44
CA ALA A 160 33.95 -12.45 10.42
C ALA A 160 34.92 -11.88 9.38
#